data_AF-A0A534KGX1-F1
#
_entry.id   AF-A0A534KGX1-F1
#
_cell.length_a   1.000
_cell.length_b   1.000
_cell.length_c   1.000
_cell.angle_alpha   90.00
_cell.angle_beta   90.00
_cell.angle_gamma   90.00
#
_symmetry.space_group_name_H-M   'P 1'
#
loop_
_entity.id
_entity.type
_entity.pdbx_description
1 polymer ?
#
loop_
_entity_poly.entity_id
_entity_poly.type
_entity_poly.pdbx_seq_one_letter_code
_entity_poly.pdbx_strand_id
1 'polypeptide(L)'
;MPLDPGTVHRFAMLERAVKSFAKTGRFDESLKLVEEMLTIAPDDAGLSKLKARLAADLVNQAVQAQKIAAAAQIVELVEAKIPAAHLGPPEREHLAKAKDRLSSM
;
A
#
# COMPACT_ATOMS: atom_id res chain seq x y z
N MET A 1 7.12 17.39 29.18
CA MET A 1 6.50 16.43 30.12
C MET A 1 6.46 15.09 29.42
N PRO A 2 6.83 13.96 30.05
CA PRO A 2 6.76 12.65 29.39
C PRO A 2 5.30 12.32 29.07
N LEU A 3 5.08 11.66 27.93
CA LEU A 3 3.76 11.15 27.54
C LEU A 3 3.28 10.14 28.57
N ASP A 4 1.98 10.14 28.85
CA ASP A 4 1.41 9.12 29.72
C ASP A 4 1.47 7.73 29.03
N PRO A 5 1.62 6.64 29.80
CA PRO A 5 1.72 5.29 29.23
C PRO A 5 0.50 4.87 28.39
N GLY A 6 -0.69 5.40 28.68
CA GLY A 6 -1.91 5.09 27.95
C GLY A 6 -1.88 5.64 26.52
N THR A 7 -1.40 6.88 26.37
CA THR A 7 -1.20 7.54 25.07
C THR A 7 -0.22 6.75 24.18
N VAL A 8 0.91 6.32 24.75
CA VAL A 8 1.91 5.52 24.03
C VAL A 8 1.34 4.16 23.63
N HIS A 9 0.62 3.49 24.54
CA HIS A 9 -0.01 2.20 24.27
C HIS A 9 -1.07 2.29 23.16
N ARG A 10 -1.93 3.32 23.22
CA ARG A 10 -2.96 3.55 22.20
C ARG A 10 -2.35 3.80 20.84
N PHE A 11 -1.30 4.62 20.75
CA PHE A 11 -0.58 4.85 19.51
C PHE A 11 -0.04 3.53 18.92
N ALA A 12 0.67 2.73 19.72
CA ALA A 12 1.24 1.46 19.26
C ALA A 12 0.18 0.46 18.78
N MET A 13 -0.98 0.41 19.45
CA MET A 13 -2.11 -0.43 19.04
C MET A 13 -2.64 -0.01 17.67
N LEU A 14 -2.91 1.29 17.48
CA LEU A 14 -3.40 1.82 16.20
C LEU A 14 -2.37 1.64 15.09
N GLU A 15 -1.09 1.87 15.36
CA GLU A 15 0.00 1.69 14.39
C GLU A 15 0.04 0.25 13.87
N ARG A 16 -0.07 -0.73 14.77
CA ARG A 16 -0.11 -2.15 14.40
C ARG A 16 -1.34 -2.48 13.54
N ALA A 17 -2.50 -1.95 13.91
CA ALA A 17 -3.74 -2.18 13.17
C ALA A 17 -3.68 -1.56 11.76
N VAL A 18 -3.22 -0.31 11.62
CA VAL A 18 -2.98 0.35 10.32
C VAL A 18 -2.09 -0.50 9.44
N LYS A 19 -0.94 -0.94 9.96
CA LYS A 19 0.00 -1.79 9.20
C LYS A 19 -0.61 -3.13 8.79
N SER A 20 -1.47 -3.71 9.64
CA SER A 20 -2.15 -4.96 9.32
C SER A 20 -3.18 -4.80 8.22
N PHE A 21 -3.98 -3.73 8.24
CA PHE A 21 -4.98 -3.46 7.21
C PHE A 21 -4.31 -3.13 5.87
N ALA A 22 -3.28 -2.29 5.87
CA ALA A 22 -2.52 -1.91 4.69
C ALA A 22 -1.90 -3.12 3.96
N LYS A 23 -1.33 -4.07 4.71
CA LYS A 23 -0.81 -5.34 4.16
C LYS A 23 -1.86 -6.18 3.44
N THR A 24 -3.13 -6.04 3.81
CA THR A 24 -4.26 -6.76 3.20
C THR A 24 -4.97 -5.95 2.12
N GLY A 25 -4.42 -4.80 1.70
CA GLY A 25 -5.05 -3.92 0.71
C GLY A 25 -6.24 -3.11 1.23
N ARG A 26 -6.56 -3.22 2.53
CA ARG A 26 -7.65 -2.52 3.21
C ARG A 26 -7.24 -1.10 3.58
N PHE A 27 -7.01 -0.28 2.57
CA PHE A 27 -6.50 1.09 2.75
C PHE A 27 -7.57 2.03 3.33
N ASP A 28 -8.85 1.80 3.08
CA ASP A 28 -9.94 2.59 3.66
C ASP A 28 -10.05 2.42 5.17
N GLU A 29 -9.91 1.17 5.67
CA GLU A 29 -9.87 0.88 7.10
C GLU A 29 -8.59 1.42 7.74
N SER A 30 -7.46 1.35 7.01
CA SER A 30 -6.21 1.97 7.46
C SER A 30 -6.35 3.48 7.61
N LEU A 31 -7.05 4.14 6.68
CA LEU A 31 -7.28 5.59 6.72
C LEU A 31 -8.05 6.01 7.97
N LYS A 32 -9.16 5.33 8.30
CA LYS A 32 -9.95 5.62 9.50
C LYS A 32 -9.12 5.56 10.78
N LEU A 33 -8.21 4.59 10.89
CA LEU A 33 -7.33 4.46 12.06
C LEU A 33 -6.21 5.50 12.06
N VAL A 34 -5.73 5.93 10.90
CA VAL A 34 -4.79 7.06 10.81
C VAL A 34 -5.46 8.35 11.28
N GLU A 35 -6.71 8.62 10.90
CA GLU A 35 -7.47 9.78 11.39
C GLU A 35 -7.55 9.79 12.93
N GLU A 36 -7.88 8.64 13.54
CA GLU A 36 -7.90 8.49 15.00
C GLU A 36 -6.52 8.65 15.64
N MET A 37 -5.46 8.18 14.97
CA MET A 37 -4.08 8.28 15.45
C MET A 37 -3.56 9.72 15.41
N LEU A 38 -3.97 10.51 14.41
CA LEU A 38 -3.56 11.91 14.29
C LEU A 38 -4.02 12.76 15.48
N THR A 39 -5.14 12.40 16.13
CA THR A 39 -5.66 13.12 17.31
C THR A 39 -4.88 12.85 18.61
N ILE A 40 -4.02 11.82 18.66
CA ILE A 40 -3.29 11.44 19.88
C ILE A 40 -2.18 12.44 20.18
N ALA A 41 -2.25 13.20 21.28
CA ALA A 41 -1.20 14.14 21.69
C ALA A 41 -0.68 15.00 20.52
N PRO A 42 -1.53 15.88 19.95
CA PRO A 42 -1.21 16.63 18.73
C PRO A 42 0.01 17.55 18.89
N ASP A 43 0.27 18.02 20.11
CA ASP A 43 1.38 18.93 20.40
C ASP A 43 2.71 18.19 20.71
N ASP A 44 2.70 16.86 20.73
CA ASP A 44 3.93 16.08 20.95
C ASP A 44 4.73 15.95 19.65
N ALA A 45 5.90 16.59 19.63
CA ALA A 45 6.77 16.61 18.46
C ALA A 45 7.35 15.21 18.11
N GLY A 46 7.52 14.32 19.08
CA GLY A 46 8.03 12.97 18.86
C GLY A 46 7.01 12.10 18.13
N LEU A 47 5.80 12.03 18.67
CA LEU A 47 4.66 11.35 18.06
C LEU A 47 4.30 11.96 16.70
N SER A 48 4.38 13.28 16.54
CA SER A 48 4.14 13.94 15.25
C SER A 48 5.04 13.40 14.13
N LYS A 49 6.34 13.19 14.42
CA LYS A 49 7.27 12.58 13.45
C LYS A 49 6.91 11.13 13.13
N LEU A 50 6.50 10.34 14.14
CA LEU A 50 6.10 8.96 13.96
C LEU A 50 4.83 8.83 13.11
N LYS A 51 3.81 9.66 13.39
CA LYS A 51 2.57 9.76 12.60
C LYS A 51 2.86 10.10 11.14
N ALA A 52 3.70 11.12 10.90
CA ALA A 52 4.07 11.54 9.56
C ALA A 52 4.78 10.42 8.78
N ARG A 53 5.71 9.71 9.43
CA ARG A 53 6.39 8.56 8.84
C ARG A 53 5.41 7.44 8.48
N LEU A 54 4.52 7.08 9.41
CA LEU A 54 3.52 6.04 9.15
C LEU A 54 2.59 6.42 7.98
N ALA A 55 2.12 7.67 7.93
CA ALA A 55 1.28 8.15 6.86
C ALA A 55 2.02 8.11 5.50
N ALA A 56 3.29 8.52 5.46
CA ALA A 56 4.12 8.43 4.26
C ALA A 56 4.30 6.97 3.80
N ASP A 57 4.57 6.05 4.74
CA ASP A 57 4.68 4.61 4.44
C ASP A 57 3.36 4.06 3.87
N LEU A 58 2.21 4.49 4.42
CA LEU A 58 0.89 4.08 3.95
C LEU A 58 0.60 4.60 2.54
N VAL A 59 0.93 5.86 2.25
CA VAL A 59 0.80 6.46 0.91
C VAL A 59 1.62 5.67 -0.11
N ASN A 60 2.88 5.36 0.21
CA ASN A 60 3.74 4.58 -0.69
C ASN A 60 3.18 3.18 -0.96
N GLN A 61 2.67 2.50 0.08
CA GLN A 61 2.04 1.19 -0.07
C GLN A 61 0.78 1.25 -0.94
N ALA A 62 -0.09 2.23 -0.71
CA ALA A 62 -1.32 2.42 -1.49
C ALA A 62 -1.01 2.68 -2.97
N VAL A 63 -0.03 3.57 -3.25
CA VAL A 63 0.42 3.86 -4.62
C VAL A 63 0.99 2.61 -5.29
N GLN A 64 1.80 1.82 -4.59
CA GLN A 64 2.34 0.58 -5.17
C GLN A 64 1.25 -0.45 -5.45
N ALA A 65 0.32 -0.65 -4.51
CA ALA A 65 -0.81 -1.55 -4.70
C ALA A 65 -1.68 -1.14 -5.91
N GLN A 66 -1.93 0.17 -6.08
CA GLN A 66 -2.65 0.69 -7.24
C GLN A 66 -1.90 0.44 -8.55
N LYS A 67 -0.58 0.65 -8.58
CA LYS A 67 0.25 0.39 -9.76
C LYS A 67 0.25 -1.10 -10.15
N ILE A 68 0.34 -1.99 -9.18
CA ILE A 68 0.26 -3.45 -9.40
C ILE A 68 -1.12 -3.81 -9.96
N ALA A 69 -2.20 -3.29 -9.36
CA ALA A 69 -3.56 -3.52 -9.84
C ALA A 69 -3.76 -3.04 -11.28
N ALA A 70 -3.27 -1.84 -11.62
CA ALA A 70 -3.35 -1.31 -12.98
C ALA A 70 -2.53 -2.16 -13.97
N ALA A 71 -1.32 -2.59 -13.59
CA ALA A 71 -0.49 -3.45 -14.42
C ALA A 71 -1.17 -4.81 -14.69
N ALA A 72 -1.81 -5.40 -13.68
CA ALA A 72 -2.58 -6.64 -13.84
C ALA A 72 -3.74 -6.47 -14.83
N GLN A 73 -4.50 -5.38 -14.72
CA GLN A 73 -5.60 -5.08 -15.65
C GLN A 73 -5.11 -4.88 -17.09
N ILE A 74 -3.95 -4.25 -17.29
CA ILE A 74 -3.36 -4.10 -18.63
C ILE A 74 -3.04 -5.46 -19.24
N VAL A 75 -2.44 -6.38 -18.47
CA VAL A 75 -2.14 -7.74 -18.94
C VAL A 75 -3.43 -8.48 -19.31
N GLU A 76 -4.45 -8.42 -18.45
CA GLU A 76 -5.74 -9.06 -18.70
C GLU A 76 -6.41 -8.51 -19.98
N LEU A 77 -6.37 -7.19 -20.19
CA LEU A 77 -6.90 -6.57 -21.40
C LEU A 77 -6.14 -7.00 -22.66
N VAL A 78 -4.81 -7.08 -22.60
CA VAL A 78 -3.98 -7.56 -23.72
C VAL A 78 -4.36 -8.99 -24.08
N GLU A 79 -4.47 -9.88 -23.09
CA GLU A 79 -4.83 -11.29 -23.30
C GLU A 79 -6.27 -11.46 -23.80
N ALA A 80 -7.20 -10.60 -23.38
CA ALA A 80 -8.60 -10.65 -23.79
C ALA A 80 -8.85 -10.05 -25.19
N LYS A 81 -8.07 -9.04 -25.60
CA LYS A 81 -8.33 -8.27 -26.83
C LYS A 81 -7.40 -8.62 -27.98
N ILE A 82 -6.22 -9.17 -27.73
CA ILE A 82 -5.26 -9.52 -28.78
C ILE A 82 -5.25 -11.05 -28.98
N PRO A 83 -5.69 -11.55 -30.14
CA PRO A 83 -5.61 -12.98 -30.44
C PRO A 83 -4.16 -13.47 -30.39
N ALA A 84 -3.91 -14.58 -29.68
CA ALA A 84 -2.56 -15.13 -29.53
C ALA A 84 -1.89 -15.48 -30.88
N ALA A 85 -2.68 -15.77 -31.91
CA ALA A 85 -2.22 -16.01 -33.28
C ALA A 85 -1.55 -14.78 -33.92
N HIS A 86 -1.85 -13.57 -33.45
CA HIS A 86 -1.27 -12.33 -33.97
C HIS A 86 0.09 -11.98 -33.32
N LEU A 87 0.46 -12.65 -32.23
CA LEU A 87 1.71 -12.40 -31.52
C LEU A 87 2.79 -13.38 -31.99
N GLY A 88 3.92 -12.84 -32.46
CA GLY A 88 5.11 -13.62 -32.79
C GLY A 88 5.91 -14.00 -31.55
N PRO A 89 6.99 -14.80 -31.72
CA PRO A 89 7.89 -15.16 -30.63
C PRO A 89 8.43 -13.97 -29.81
N PRO A 90 8.89 -12.84 -30.41
CA PRO A 90 9.45 -11.75 -29.62
C PRO A 90 8.40 -11.01 -28.79
N GLU A 91 7.17 -10.80 -29.31
CA GLU A 91 6.10 -10.15 -28.55
C GLU A 91 5.64 -11.03 -27.38
N ARG A 92 5.55 -12.36 -27.59
CA ARG A 92 5.19 -13.31 -26.53
C ARG A 92 6.24 -13.32 -25.42
N GLU A 93 7.52 -13.33 -25.77
CA GLU A 93 8.61 -13.29 -24.79
C GLU A 93 8.62 -11.96 -24.02
N HIS A 94 8.39 -10.83 -24.70
CA HIS A 94 8.33 -9.53 -24.06
C HIS A 94 7.17 -9.44 -23.06
N LEU A 95 5.98 -9.90 -23.46
CA LEU A 95 4.81 -9.96 -22.58
C LEU A 95 5.04 -10.91 -21.39
N ALA A 96 5.63 -12.08 -21.63
CA ALA A 96 5.96 -13.03 -20.56
C ALA A 96 6.91 -12.41 -19.51
N LYS A 97 7.98 -11.75 -19.96
CA LYS A 97 8.91 -11.03 -19.06
C LYS A 97 8.21 -9.93 -18.24
N ALA A 98 7.25 -9.23 -18.84
CA ALA A 98 6.47 -8.22 -18.13
C ALA A 98 5.57 -8.85 -17.06
N LYS A 99 4.93 -10.00 -17.35
CA LYS A 99 4.11 -10.77 -16.40
C LYS A 99 4.96 -11.31 -15.25
N ASP A 100 6.13 -11.86 -15.53
CA ASP A 100 7.03 -12.41 -14.51
C ASP A 100 7.44 -11.35 -13.49
N ARG A 101 7.71 -10.12 -13.95
CA ARG A 101 8.00 -8.98 -13.08
C ARG A 101 6.82 -8.66 -12.17
N LEU A 102 5.60 -8.68 -12.69
CA LEU A 102 4.38 -8.42 -11.90
C LEU A 102 4.16 -9.48 -10.81
N SER A 103 4.42 -10.74 -11.10
CA SER A 103 4.31 -11.85 -10.11
C SER A 103 5.47 -11.91 -9.10
N SER A 104 6.58 -11.21 -9.37
CA SER A 104 7.77 -11.18 -8.51
C SER A 104 7.85 -9.95 -7.59
N MET A 105 6.86 -9.05 -7.65
CA MET A 105 6.72 -7.87 -6.79
C MET A 105 5.88 -8.17 -5.56
#